data_AF-A0A7J5E5Q7-F1
#
_entry.id   AF-A0A7J5E5Q7-F1
#
_cell.length_a   1.000
_cell.length_b   1.000
_cell.length_c   1.000
_cell.angle_alpha   90.00
_cell.angle_beta   90.00
_cell.angle_gamma   90.00
#
_symmetry.space_group_name_H-M   'P 1'
#
loop_
_entity.id
_entity.type
_entity.pdbx_description
1 polymer ?
#
loop_
_entity_poly.entity_id
_entity_poly.type
_entity_poly.pdbx_seq_one_letter_code
_entity_poly.pdbx_strand_id
1 'polypeptide(L)'
;MQKLKNARFYITNGAALRLGERRFIEVKNEKEISRTSLERAVINLAVSREKKILDLTKQDYESDKLTSLVLKKSGKSISKQNENLYKNIVERFNRGMNNPENQTILHTAPHHDDIMLGYLAYINHLVRTPLNKHHFAYLTSGFTAVTNSYMLELLEQLDQHLNSGIFDAKFEERYFDPQNIEAKNRDVSLYLDSIAAHSRTIRQEALSRRVLRNMVEIYEEDNITYLKDRVNELINYFKTQYPGKKDIPHVQKLKGMQREWEVEILWRFYGFNTEDVSHLRLGFYQGNIFTESPEITRDVIPVYELIKKIKPTIITVALDPEGSGPD
;
A
#
# COMPACT_ATOMS: atom_id res chain seq x y z
N MET A 1 -32.04 -1.64 -25.76
CA MET A 1 -31.02 -2.17 -26.71
C MET A 1 -31.60 -3.07 -27.79
N GLN A 2 -32.44 -4.07 -27.49
CA GLN A 2 -32.99 -4.99 -28.51
C GLN A 2 -33.87 -4.34 -29.60
N LYS A 3 -34.29 -3.07 -29.43
CA LYS A 3 -35.07 -2.30 -30.42
C LYS A 3 -34.23 -1.50 -31.42
N LEU A 4 -32.90 -1.43 -31.24
CA LEU A 4 -32.01 -0.61 -32.07
C LEU A 4 -31.08 -1.51 -32.88
N LYS A 5 -31.19 -1.45 -34.21
CA LYS A 5 -30.54 -2.37 -35.16
C LYS A 5 -29.01 -2.46 -35.02
N ASN A 6 -28.36 -1.38 -34.58
CA ASN A 6 -26.89 -1.28 -34.49
C ASN A 6 -26.37 -1.06 -33.06
N ALA A 7 -27.22 -1.18 -32.03
CA ALA A 7 -26.77 -0.97 -30.66
C ALA A 7 -25.84 -2.10 -30.19
N ARG A 8 -24.71 -1.74 -29.58
CA ARG A 8 -23.79 -2.65 -28.91
C ARG A 8 -23.70 -2.32 -27.42
N PHE A 9 -23.57 -3.36 -26.59
CA PHE A 9 -23.34 -3.23 -25.16
C PHE A 9 -21.97 -3.81 -24.84
N TYR A 10 -21.15 -3.03 -24.14
CA TYR A 10 -19.86 -3.48 -23.66
C TYR A 10 -19.91 -3.52 -22.14
N ILE A 11 -19.49 -4.65 -21.58
CA ILE A 11 -19.32 -4.84 -20.14
C ILE A 11 -17.96 -5.43 -19.90
N THR A 12 -17.32 -4.99 -18.82
CA THR A 12 -16.03 -5.54 -18.40
C THR A 12 -16.21 -6.97 -17.90
N ASN A 13 -15.11 -7.74 -17.86
CA ASN A 13 -15.11 -9.08 -17.29
C ASN A 13 -15.58 -9.09 -15.82
N GLY A 14 -15.21 -8.08 -15.04
CA GLY A 14 -15.65 -7.90 -13.66
C GLY A 14 -17.15 -7.66 -13.54
N ALA A 15 -17.71 -6.71 -14.30
CA ALA A 15 -19.15 -6.42 -14.29
C ALA A 15 -20.00 -7.63 -14.75
N ALA A 16 -19.44 -8.47 -15.60
CA ALA A 16 -20.08 -9.68 -16.12
C ALA A 16 -19.88 -10.93 -15.26
N LEU A 17 -19.14 -10.87 -14.14
CA LEU A 17 -18.65 -12.02 -13.39
C LEU A 17 -19.76 -13.01 -12.98
N ARG A 18 -20.96 -12.51 -12.72
CA ARG A 18 -22.14 -13.30 -12.29
C ARG A 18 -23.01 -13.79 -13.45
N LEU A 19 -22.73 -13.41 -14.70
CA LEU A 19 -23.48 -13.89 -15.86
C LEU A 19 -23.17 -15.37 -16.11
N GLY A 20 -24.02 -16.26 -15.58
CA GLY A 20 -23.88 -17.71 -15.69
C GLY A 20 -23.81 -18.21 -17.13
N GLU A 21 -24.72 -17.74 -17.99
CA GLU A 21 -24.78 -18.21 -19.38
C GLU A 21 -23.55 -17.79 -20.20
N ARG A 22 -23.01 -16.60 -19.94
CA ARG A 22 -21.75 -16.14 -20.57
C ARG A 22 -20.61 -17.12 -20.26
N ARG A 23 -20.45 -17.46 -18.97
CA ARG A 23 -19.43 -18.43 -18.53
C ARG A 23 -19.63 -19.79 -19.17
N PHE A 24 -20.87 -20.26 -19.27
CA PHE A 24 -21.18 -21.50 -19.96
C PHE A 24 -20.74 -21.47 -21.43
N ILE A 25 -21.05 -20.39 -22.16
CA ILE A 25 -20.64 -20.22 -23.56
C ILE A 25 -19.11 -20.17 -23.69
N GLU A 26 -18.42 -19.48 -22.79
CA GLU A 26 -16.95 -19.43 -22.78
C GLU A 26 -16.35 -20.84 -22.63
N VAL A 27 -16.76 -21.61 -21.61
CA VAL A 27 -16.29 -22.99 -21.40
C VAL A 27 -16.70 -23.92 -22.55
N LYS A 28 -17.88 -23.71 -23.14
CA LYS A 28 -18.34 -24.46 -24.32
C LYS A 28 -17.41 -24.24 -25.51
N ASN A 29 -16.91 -23.03 -25.70
CA ASN A 29 -16.07 -22.66 -26.83
C ASN A 29 -14.57 -22.96 -26.63
N GLU A 30 -14.13 -23.32 -25.42
CA GLU A 30 -12.76 -23.81 -25.18
C GLU A 30 -12.48 -25.06 -26.05
N LYS A 31 -11.34 -25.15 -26.75
CA LYS A 31 -11.02 -26.38 -27.51
C LYS A 31 -10.82 -27.57 -26.57
N GLU A 32 -10.00 -27.37 -25.54
CA GLU A 32 -9.81 -28.28 -24.41
C GLU A 32 -10.21 -27.54 -23.14
N ILE A 33 -10.80 -28.25 -22.19
CA ILE A 33 -11.24 -27.61 -20.95
C ILE A 33 -10.04 -27.08 -20.15
N SER A 34 -10.05 -25.78 -19.89
CA SER A 34 -8.98 -25.15 -19.12
C SER A 34 -9.05 -25.57 -17.65
N ARG A 35 -7.89 -25.62 -16.99
CA ARG A 35 -7.81 -25.89 -15.56
C ARG A 35 -8.66 -24.90 -14.76
N THR A 36 -8.55 -23.60 -15.05
CA THR A 36 -9.32 -22.55 -14.38
C THR A 36 -10.84 -22.77 -14.49
N SER A 37 -11.34 -23.10 -15.68
CA SER A 37 -12.76 -23.36 -15.92
C SER A 37 -13.25 -24.59 -15.15
N LEU A 38 -12.48 -25.68 -15.16
CA LEU A 38 -12.77 -26.88 -14.39
C LEU A 38 -12.78 -26.60 -12.88
N GLU A 39 -11.70 -26.03 -12.34
CA GLU A 39 -11.58 -25.73 -10.91
C GLU A 39 -12.73 -24.85 -10.44
N ARG A 40 -13.00 -23.76 -11.16
CA ARG A 40 -14.06 -22.82 -10.80
C ARG A 40 -15.44 -23.48 -10.85
N ALA A 41 -15.73 -24.31 -11.85
CA ALA A 41 -17.02 -24.98 -11.95
C ALA A 41 -17.22 -25.96 -10.79
N VAL A 42 -16.23 -26.80 -10.50
CA VAL A 42 -16.32 -27.84 -9.47
C VAL A 42 -16.33 -27.24 -8.05
N ILE A 43 -15.53 -26.20 -7.78
CA ILE A 43 -15.55 -25.51 -6.49
C ILE A 43 -16.91 -24.85 -6.24
N ASN A 44 -17.48 -24.17 -7.24
CA ASN A 44 -18.81 -23.56 -7.09
C ASN A 44 -19.89 -24.62 -6.87
N LEU A 45 -19.79 -25.78 -7.53
CA LEU A 45 -20.70 -26.91 -7.30
C LEU A 45 -20.59 -27.41 -5.85
N ALA A 46 -19.36 -27.65 -5.35
CA ALA A 46 -19.10 -28.06 -3.97
C ALA A 46 -19.74 -27.11 -2.96
N VAL A 47 -19.54 -25.79 -3.14
CA VAL A 47 -20.13 -24.76 -2.30
C VAL A 47 -21.66 -24.78 -2.39
N SER A 48 -22.24 -24.85 -3.59
CA SER A 48 -23.70 -24.86 -3.79
C SER A 48 -24.41 -26.09 -3.25
N ARG A 49 -23.68 -27.21 -3.11
CA ARG A 49 -24.19 -28.48 -2.61
C ARG A 49 -23.83 -28.72 -1.14
N GLU A 50 -23.07 -27.81 -0.53
CA GLU A 50 -22.54 -27.95 0.83
C GLU A 50 -21.79 -29.29 1.04
N LYS A 51 -21.07 -29.73 0.00
CA LYS A 51 -20.31 -30.99 -0.01
C LYS A 51 -18.82 -30.74 -0.14
N LYS A 52 -18.00 -31.63 0.44
CA LYS A 52 -16.57 -31.65 0.14
C LYS A 52 -16.36 -32.02 -1.33
N ILE A 53 -15.31 -31.50 -1.95
CA ILE A 53 -14.96 -31.82 -3.34
C ILE A 53 -14.84 -33.33 -3.56
N LEU A 54 -14.27 -34.05 -2.59
CA LEU A 54 -14.11 -35.51 -2.67
C LEU A 54 -15.44 -36.28 -2.64
N ASP A 55 -16.50 -35.69 -2.06
CA ASP A 55 -17.81 -36.32 -1.88
C ASP A 55 -18.78 -36.03 -3.05
N LEU A 56 -18.35 -35.24 -4.04
CA LEU A 56 -19.16 -34.91 -5.21
C LEU A 56 -19.37 -36.14 -6.11
N THR A 57 -20.63 -36.46 -6.35
CA THR A 57 -21.06 -37.60 -7.16
C THR A 57 -21.36 -37.22 -8.61
N LYS A 58 -21.58 -38.23 -9.47
CA LYS A 58 -22.06 -38.00 -10.84
C LYS A 58 -23.37 -37.24 -10.90
N GLN A 59 -24.31 -37.57 -10.01
CA GLN A 59 -25.59 -36.88 -9.93
C GLN A 59 -25.41 -35.40 -9.57
N ASP A 60 -24.45 -35.07 -8.69
CA ASP A 60 -24.14 -33.68 -8.36
C ASP A 60 -23.61 -32.92 -9.60
N TYR A 61 -22.68 -33.51 -10.37
CA TYR A 61 -22.18 -32.90 -11.61
C TYR A 61 -23.26 -32.74 -12.68
N GLU A 62 -24.17 -33.71 -12.82
CA GLU A 62 -25.24 -33.65 -13.82
C GLU A 62 -26.35 -32.66 -13.44
N SER A 63 -26.46 -32.32 -12.16
CA SER A 63 -27.46 -31.38 -11.63
C SER A 63 -27.18 -29.90 -11.95
N ASP A 64 -25.97 -29.56 -12.40
CA ASP A 64 -25.61 -28.20 -12.82
C ASP A 64 -25.16 -28.18 -14.30
N LYS A 65 -25.63 -27.17 -15.03
CA LYS A 65 -25.43 -27.06 -16.48
C LYS A 65 -23.95 -26.94 -16.83
N LEU A 66 -23.17 -26.18 -16.04
CA LEU A 66 -21.76 -25.93 -16.31
C LEU A 66 -20.92 -27.15 -15.94
N THR A 67 -21.11 -27.75 -14.77
CA THR A 67 -20.36 -28.94 -14.37
C THR A 67 -20.71 -30.17 -15.21
N SER A 68 -21.94 -30.30 -15.71
CA SER A 68 -22.30 -31.32 -16.69
C SER A 68 -21.50 -31.16 -17.99
N LEU A 69 -21.32 -29.91 -18.47
CA LEU A 69 -20.47 -29.63 -19.63
C LEU A 69 -19.00 -29.93 -19.34
N VAL A 70 -18.49 -29.53 -18.16
CA VAL A 70 -17.13 -29.83 -17.72
C VAL A 70 -16.86 -31.33 -17.72
N LEU A 71 -17.78 -32.13 -17.17
CA LEU A 71 -17.67 -33.59 -17.11
C LEU A 71 -17.62 -34.21 -18.52
N LYS A 72 -18.47 -33.74 -19.43
CA LYS A 72 -18.51 -34.21 -20.82
C LYS A 72 -17.23 -33.87 -21.59
N LYS A 73 -16.69 -32.66 -21.42
CA LYS A 73 -15.49 -32.22 -22.14
C LYS A 73 -14.21 -32.76 -21.54
N SER A 74 -14.14 -33.00 -20.22
CA SER A 74 -12.91 -33.50 -19.59
C SER A 74 -12.63 -34.95 -19.94
N GLY A 75 -13.67 -35.77 -20.14
CA GLY A 75 -13.54 -37.21 -20.39
C GLY A 75 -12.91 -38.00 -19.24
N LYS A 76 -12.71 -37.37 -18.07
CA LYS A 76 -12.06 -37.96 -16.90
C LYS A 76 -13.09 -38.57 -15.94
N SER A 77 -12.66 -39.57 -15.17
CA SER A 77 -13.49 -40.07 -14.07
C SER A 77 -13.64 -39.00 -12.99
N ILE A 78 -14.82 -38.95 -12.38
CA ILE A 78 -15.16 -37.95 -11.35
C ILE A 78 -14.24 -38.08 -10.13
N SER A 79 -14.03 -39.30 -9.63
CA SER A 79 -13.14 -39.53 -8.49
C SER A 79 -11.73 -39.01 -8.77
N LYS A 80 -11.16 -39.32 -9.95
CA LYS A 80 -9.81 -38.85 -10.29
C LYS A 80 -9.75 -37.34 -10.44
N GLN A 81 -10.79 -36.73 -11.01
CA GLN A 81 -10.89 -35.28 -11.14
C GLN A 81 -10.98 -34.58 -9.78
N ASN A 82 -11.83 -35.10 -8.88
CA ASN A 82 -12.01 -34.56 -7.53
C ASN A 82 -10.74 -34.72 -6.69
N GLU A 83 -10.08 -35.88 -6.73
CA GLU A 83 -8.81 -36.14 -6.05
C GLU A 83 -7.71 -35.19 -6.52
N ASN A 84 -7.55 -35.04 -7.83
CA ASN A 84 -6.54 -34.14 -8.41
C ASN A 84 -6.81 -32.69 -8.02
N LEU A 85 -8.08 -32.26 -8.07
CA LEU A 85 -8.48 -30.91 -7.66
C LEU A 85 -8.18 -30.67 -6.18
N TYR A 86 -8.61 -31.61 -5.32
CA TYR A 86 -8.38 -31.53 -3.88
C TYR A 86 -6.89 -31.47 -3.56
N LYS A 87 -6.09 -32.39 -4.09
CA LYS A 87 -4.63 -32.42 -3.90
C LYS A 87 -4.01 -31.09 -4.33
N ASN A 88 -4.41 -30.56 -5.47
CA ASN A 88 -3.88 -29.31 -5.98
C ASN A 88 -4.27 -28.09 -5.12
N ILE A 89 -5.49 -28.05 -4.58
CA ILE A 89 -5.92 -27.01 -3.63
C ILE A 89 -5.08 -27.09 -2.34
N VAL A 90 -4.92 -28.29 -1.78
CA VAL A 90 -4.11 -28.52 -0.57
C VAL A 90 -2.65 -28.13 -0.80
N GLU A 91 -2.06 -28.52 -1.93
CA GLU A 91 -0.68 -28.12 -2.29
C GLU A 91 -0.52 -26.61 -2.40
N ARG A 92 -1.51 -25.90 -2.96
CA ARG A 92 -1.50 -24.43 -3.02
C ARG A 92 -1.60 -23.80 -1.63
N PHE A 93 -2.47 -24.31 -0.77
CA PHE A 93 -2.56 -23.86 0.61
C PHE A 93 -1.27 -24.10 1.37
N ASN A 94 -0.70 -25.30 1.32
CA ASN A 94 0.57 -25.62 1.97
C ASN A 94 1.69 -24.72 1.47
N ARG A 95 1.76 -24.46 0.16
CA ARG A 95 2.73 -23.52 -0.40
C ARG A 95 2.52 -22.09 0.10
N GLY A 96 1.28 -21.62 0.19
CA GLY A 96 0.95 -20.28 0.69
C GLY A 96 1.16 -20.12 2.20
N MET A 97 1.07 -21.21 2.97
CA MET A 97 1.36 -21.24 4.41
C MET A 97 2.85 -21.33 4.73
N ASN A 98 3.69 -21.67 3.75
CA ASN A 98 5.13 -21.69 3.94
C ASN A 98 5.65 -20.25 4.00
N ASN A 99 6.21 -19.88 5.16
CA ASN A 99 6.86 -18.59 5.30
C ASN A 99 8.28 -18.68 4.72
N PRO A 100 8.65 -17.80 3.79
CA PRO A 100 10.02 -17.74 3.30
C PRO A 100 10.96 -17.24 4.41
N GLU A 101 12.16 -17.81 4.49
CA GLU A 101 13.21 -17.43 5.43
C GLU A 101 14.53 -17.14 4.70
N ASN A 102 15.46 -16.45 5.36
CA ASN A 102 16.75 -16.03 4.80
C ASN A 102 16.59 -15.19 3.52
N GLN A 103 15.55 -14.34 3.48
CA GLN A 103 15.27 -13.48 2.33
C GLN A 103 15.66 -12.03 2.62
N THR A 104 16.01 -11.30 1.55
CA THR A 104 16.01 -9.83 1.57
C THR A 104 14.81 -9.37 0.75
N ILE A 105 13.83 -8.79 1.43
CA ILE A 105 12.53 -8.47 0.86
C ILE A 105 12.41 -6.96 0.70
N LEU A 106 12.25 -6.51 -0.54
CA LEU A 106 11.91 -5.14 -0.87
C LEU A 106 10.40 -5.05 -1.09
N HIS A 107 9.70 -4.45 -0.13
CA HIS A 107 8.28 -4.19 -0.22
C HIS A 107 8.04 -2.89 -0.98
N THR A 108 7.32 -2.93 -2.10
CA THR A 108 7.06 -1.73 -2.91
C THR A 108 5.58 -1.38 -2.93
N ALA A 109 5.28 -0.09 -2.83
CA ALA A 109 3.93 0.43 -2.90
C ALA A 109 3.89 1.81 -3.59
N PRO A 110 2.85 2.09 -4.39
CA PRO A 110 2.61 3.43 -4.91
C PRO A 110 2.52 4.47 -3.79
N HIS A 111 1.65 4.24 -2.81
CA HIS A 111 1.34 5.14 -1.71
C HIS A 111 1.59 4.53 -0.32
N HIS A 112 1.71 5.42 0.66
CA HIS A 112 2.03 5.13 2.06
C HIS A 112 1.09 4.12 2.76
N ASP A 113 -0.15 3.97 2.30
CA ASP A 113 -1.15 3.04 2.85
C ASP A 113 -1.29 1.72 2.10
N ASP A 114 -0.77 1.58 0.88
CA ASP A 114 -1.06 0.42 0.03
C ASP A 114 -0.51 -0.90 0.57
N ILE A 115 0.68 -0.89 1.21
CA ILE A 115 1.22 -2.10 1.86
C ILE A 115 0.31 -2.53 3.00
N MET A 116 -0.11 -1.55 3.81
CA MET A 116 -0.94 -1.76 4.99
C MET A 116 -2.31 -2.34 4.60
N LEU A 117 -2.95 -1.73 3.59
CA LEU A 117 -4.25 -2.15 3.09
C LEU A 117 -4.19 -3.44 2.26
N GLY A 118 -3.09 -3.63 1.52
CA GLY A 118 -2.95 -4.74 0.57
C GLY A 118 -2.62 -6.06 1.24
N TYR A 119 -1.58 -6.12 2.07
CA TYR A 119 -1.08 -7.41 2.57
C TYR A 119 -0.35 -7.34 3.93
N LEU A 120 -0.67 -6.37 4.80
CA LEU A 120 -0.09 -6.30 6.16
C LEU A 120 -0.26 -7.60 6.95
N ALA A 121 -1.39 -8.28 6.78
CA ALA A 121 -1.65 -9.57 7.41
C ALA A 121 -0.57 -10.61 7.06
N TYR A 122 -0.02 -10.57 5.84
CA TYR A 122 1.08 -11.45 5.46
C TYR A 122 2.42 -10.98 6.03
N ILE A 123 2.66 -9.66 6.06
CA ILE A 123 3.86 -9.09 6.68
C ILE A 123 3.98 -9.49 8.16
N ASN A 124 2.87 -9.55 8.91
CA ASN A 124 2.83 -10.05 10.28
C ASN A 124 3.42 -11.45 10.47
N HIS A 125 3.47 -12.26 9.41
CA HIS A 125 4.13 -13.56 9.41
C HIS A 125 5.58 -13.47 8.97
N LEU A 126 5.87 -12.67 7.93
CA LEU A 126 7.22 -12.52 7.38
C LEU A 126 8.22 -11.92 8.38
N VAL A 127 7.78 -10.97 9.21
CA VAL A 127 8.62 -10.28 10.20
C VAL A 127 8.89 -11.08 11.48
N ARG A 128 8.22 -12.24 11.65
CA ARG A 128 8.41 -13.08 12.86
C ARG A 128 9.77 -13.78 12.89
N THR A 129 10.34 -14.05 11.72
CA THR A 129 11.66 -14.66 11.63
C THR A 129 12.71 -13.55 11.53
N PRO A 130 13.73 -13.54 12.40
CA PRO A 130 14.81 -12.57 12.31
C PRO A 130 15.77 -12.84 11.13
N LEU A 131 15.58 -13.98 10.43
CA LEU A 131 16.40 -14.36 9.28
C LEU A 131 16.06 -13.55 8.02
N ASN A 132 14.89 -12.91 7.98
CA ASN A 132 14.50 -12.04 6.89
C ASN A 132 14.97 -10.61 7.13
N LYS A 133 15.39 -9.95 6.06
CA LYS A 133 15.65 -8.51 6.02
C LYS A 133 14.53 -7.84 5.24
N HIS A 134 14.02 -6.73 5.77
CA HIS A 134 12.88 -6.03 5.21
C HIS A 134 13.27 -4.60 4.87
N HIS A 135 12.92 -4.18 3.66
CA HIS A 135 13.01 -2.81 3.21
C HIS A 135 11.67 -2.39 2.63
N PHE A 136 11.21 -1.19 2.92
CA PHE A 136 9.93 -0.67 2.47
C PHE A 136 10.17 0.51 1.54
N ALA A 137 9.56 0.53 0.37
CA ALA A 137 9.73 1.57 -0.62
C ALA A 137 8.37 2.12 -1.05
N TYR A 138 8.22 3.43 -0.88
CA TYR A 138 7.04 4.18 -1.27
C TYR A 138 7.40 5.07 -2.46
N LEU A 139 6.67 4.88 -3.56
CA LEU A 139 7.05 5.42 -4.85
C LEU A 139 6.65 6.89 -4.98
N THR A 140 5.40 7.25 -4.68
CA THR A 140 4.91 8.64 -4.76
C THR A 140 4.86 9.29 -3.38
N SER A 141 4.63 10.60 -3.30
CA SER A 141 4.63 11.30 -2.00
C SER A 141 3.30 11.26 -1.26
N GLY A 142 2.20 10.89 -1.93
CA GLY A 142 0.86 10.83 -1.31
C GLY A 142 0.33 12.14 -0.73
N PHE A 143 0.95 13.28 -1.05
CA PHE A 143 0.66 14.57 -0.40
C PHE A 143 -0.79 15.05 -0.58
N THR A 144 -1.46 14.60 -1.64
CA THR A 144 -2.85 14.94 -1.96
C THR A 144 -3.85 14.43 -0.92
N ALA A 145 -3.50 13.37 -0.19
CA ALA A 145 -4.31 12.83 0.90
C ALA A 145 -4.26 13.68 2.19
N VAL A 146 -3.29 14.60 2.29
CA VAL A 146 -3.09 15.40 3.51
C VAL A 146 -3.87 16.71 3.46
N THR A 147 -4.79 16.87 4.42
CA THR A 147 -5.71 18.00 4.47
C THR A 147 -5.03 19.27 5.01
N ASN A 148 -5.54 20.44 4.59
CA ASN A 148 -5.07 21.73 5.10
C ASN A 148 -5.34 21.90 6.60
N SER A 149 -6.49 21.41 7.09
CA SER A 149 -6.87 21.49 8.50
C SER A 149 -5.93 20.68 9.38
N TYR A 150 -5.51 19.49 8.92
CA TYR A 150 -4.56 18.68 9.66
C TYR A 150 -3.18 19.35 9.75
N MET A 151 -2.67 19.88 8.63
CA MET A 151 -1.42 20.63 8.63
C MET A 151 -1.49 21.88 9.53
N LEU A 152 -2.61 22.60 9.51
CA LEU A 152 -2.83 23.76 10.36
C LEU A 152 -2.76 23.40 11.84
N GLU A 153 -3.44 22.33 12.27
CA GLU A 153 -3.39 21.86 13.65
C GLU A 153 -1.95 21.53 14.09
N LEU A 154 -1.19 20.83 13.25
CA LEU A 154 0.21 20.49 13.54
C LEU A 154 1.09 21.73 13.68
N LEU A 155 0.88 22.75 12.83
CA LEU A 155 1.68 23.97 12.86
C LEU A 155 1.33 24.87 14.04
N GLU A 156 0.05 24.96 14.42
CA GLU A 156 -0.37 25.70 15.62
C GLU A 156 0.18 25.04 16.91
N GLN A 157 0.26 23.71 16.94
CA GLN A 157 0.93 22.98 18.03
C GLN A 157 2.45 23.23 18.03
N LEU A 158 3.08 23.24 16.86
CA LEU A 158 4.51 23.54 16.74
C LEU A 158 4.82 24.97 17.19
N ASP A 159 4.01 25.96 16.81
CA ASP A 159 4.17 27.35 17.25
C ASP A 159 4.15 27.48 18.78
N GLN A 160 3.21 26.81 19.45
CA GLN A 160 3.15 26.78 20.91
C GLN A 160 4.43 26.20 21.54
N HIS A 161 4.96 25.11 21.00
CA HIS A 161 6.21 24.52 21.50
C HIS A 161 7.44 25.40 21.21
N LEU A 162 7.53 26.02 20.04
CA LEU A 162 8.62 26.95 19.73
C LEU A 162 8.60 28.17 20.65
N ASN A 163 7.41 28.66 21.01
CA ASN A 163 7.26 29.81 21.91
C ASN A 163 7.49 29.47 23.38
N SER A 164 7.40 28.20 23.77
CA SER A 164 7.73 27.77 25.13
C SER A 164 9.22 27.56 25.38
N GLY A 165 10.05 27.52 24.32
CA GLY A 165 11.50 27.28 24.40
C GLY A 165 11.89 25.81 24.65
N ILE A 166 10.93 24.87 24.57
CA ILE A 166 11.19 23.43 24.84
C ILE A 166 12.20 22.80 23.86
N PHE A 167 12.44 23.44 22.72
CA PHE A 167 13.37 22.96 21.68
C PHE A 167 14.72 23.70 21.67
N ASP A 168 14.94 24.73 22.49
CA ASP A 168 16.14 25.57 22.43
C ASP A 168 17.43 24.75 22.63
N ALA A 169 17.48 23.95 23.71
CA ALA A 169 18.61 23.05 23.98
C ALA A 169 18.83 22.01 22.87
N LYS A 170 17.75 21.58 22.18
CA LYS A 170 17.86 20.62 21.07
C LYS A 170 18.52 21.23 19.83
N PHE A 171 18.32 22.53 19.59
CA PHE A 171 19.04 23.23 18.54
C PHE A 171 20.53 23.35 18.86
N GLU A 172 20.88 23.66 20.12
CA GLU A 172 22.29 23.70 20.57
C GLU A 172 22.99 22.34 20.39
N GLU A 173 22.26 21.24 20.59
CA GLU A 173 22.74 19.86 20.41
C GLU A 173 22.70 19.36 18.95
N ARG A 174 22.32 20.20 17.98
CA ARG A 174 22.12 19.79 16.57
C ARG A 174 21.16 18.60 16.39
N TYR A 175 20.14 18.51 17.24
CA TYR A 175 19.16 17.42 17.21
C TYR A 175 18.33 17.40 15.90
N PHE A 176 18.06 18.58 15.33
CA PHE A 176 17.26 18.72 14.12
C PHE A 176 18.08 18.69 12.82
N ASP A 177 19.39 18.48 12.89
CA ASP A 177 20.24 18.30 11.71
C ASP A 177 19.67 17.17 10.81
N PRO A 178 19.43 17.39 9.51
CA PRO A 178 18.94 16.37 8.59
C PRO A 178 19.81 15.10 8.52
N GLN A 179 21.11 15.20 8.82
CA GLN A 179 22.02 14.05 8.86
C GLN A 179 21.95 13.27 10.18
N ASN A 180 21.25 13.79 11.20
CA ASN A 180 21.11 13.14 12.50
C ASN A 180 19.99 12.08 12.47
N ILE A 181 20.30 10.92 11.89
CA ILE A 181 19.37 9.79 11.75
C ILE A 181 18.93 9.24 13.11
N GLU A 182 19.82 9.26 14.10
CA GLU A 182 19.47 8.83 15.46
C GLU A 182 18.36 9.71 16.04
N ALA A 183 18.48 11.03 15.95
CA ALA A 183 17.45 11.94 16.41
C ALA A 183 16.14 11.78 15.62
N LYS A 184 16.21 11.52 14.31
CA LYS A 184 15.03 11.20 13.48
C LYS A 184 14.31 9.93 13.99
N ASN A 185 15.05 8.87 14.29
CA ASN A 185 14.52 7.63 14.89
C ASN A 185 13.98 7.85 16.31
N ARG A 186 14.58 8.76 17.10
CA ARG A 186 14.09 9.16 18.43
C ARG A 186 12.74 9.87 18.35
N ASP A 187 12.48 10.66 17.31
CA ASP A 187 11.16 11.28 17.10
C ASP A 187 10.08 10.20 16.97
N VAL A 188 10.31 9.18 16.14
CA VAL A 188 9.36 8.04 15.94
C VAL A 188 9.16 7.27 17.23
N SER A 189 10.25 6.98 17.93
CA SER A 189 10.19 6.22 19.19
C SER A 189 9.41 6.99 20.27
N LEU A 190 9.62 8.30 20.39
CA LEU A 190 8.88 9.15 21.32
C LEU A 190 7.37 9.14 21.03
N TYR A 191 6.98 9.11 19.75
CA TYR A 191 5.57 9.00 19.38
C TYR A 191 4.97 7.65 19.82
N LEU A 192 5.66 6.53 19.61
CA LEU A 192 5.20 5.22 20.08
C LEU A 192 5.16 5.13 21.61
N ASP A 193 6.17 5.66 22.30
CA ASP A 193 6.21 5.72 23.76
C ASP A 193 5.03 6.54 24.30
N SER A 194 4.65 7.62 23.60
CA SER A 194 3.47 8.42 23.96
C SER A 194 2.15 7.65 23.84
N ILE A 195 2.06 6.70 22.89
CA ILE A 195 0.91 5.79 22.75
C ILE A 195 0.87 4.85 23.95
N ALA A 196 1.98 4.19 24.24
CA ALA A 196 2.09 3.25 25.36
C ALA A 196 1.82 3.92 26.72
N ALA A 197 2.27 5.17 26.89
CA ALA A 197 2.06 5.96 28.09
C ALA A 197 0.68 6.65 28.16
N HIS A 198 -0.17 6.52 27.13
CA HIS A 198 -1.43 7.27 27.00
C HIS A 198 -1.27 8.80 27.19
N SER A 199 -0.10 9.34 26.85
CA SER A 199 0.22 10.76 27.06
C SER A 199 -0.07 11.56 25.80
N ARG A 200 -1.00 12.53 25.90
CA ARG A 200 -1.28 13.46 24.80
C ARG A 200 -0.18 14.49 24.64
N THR A 201 0.39 14.97 25.74
CA THR A 201 1.48 15.97 25.74
C THR A 201 2.73 15.44 25.04
N ILE A 202 3.19 14.25 25.39
CA ILE A 202 4.39 13.64 24.77
C ILE A 202 4.14 13.39 23.27
N ARG A 203 2.92 13.01 22.91
CA ARG A 203 2.53 12.77 21.51
C ARG A 203 2.58 14.05 20.69
N GLN A 204 2.05 15.15 21.23
CA GLN A 204 2.08 16.46 20.57
C GLN A 204 3.51 16.97 20.43
N GLU A 205 4.38 16.73 21.43
CA GLU A 205 5.79 17.06 21.32
C GLU A 205 6.48 16.23 20.21
N ALA A 206 6.25 14.92 20.15
CA ALA A 206 6.83 14.05 19.11
C ALA A 206 6.40 14.48 17.70
N LEU A 207 5.12 14.80 17.51
CA LEU A 207 4.60 15.35 16.27
C LEU A 207 5.29 16.68 15.92
N SER A 208 5.41 17.58 16.90
CA SER A 208 6.05 18.89 16.69
C SER A 208 7.53 18.75 16.34
N ARG A 209 8.27 17.84 16.99
CA ARG A 209 9.67 17.55 16.65
C ARG A 209 9.79 17.09 15.19
N ARG A 210 8.88 16.21 14.74
CA ARG A 210 8.88 15.75 13.35
C ARG A 210 8.55 16.87 12.36
N VAL A 211 7.50 17.64 12.61
CA VAL A 211 7.12 18.78 11.75
C VAL A 211 8.29 19.77 11.66
N LEU A 212 8.92 20.09 12.79
CA LEU A 212 10.07 20.99 12.85
C LEU A 212 11.26 20.44 12.06
N ARG A 213 11.60 19.15 12.21
CA ARG A 213 12.66 18.51 11.41
C ARG A 213 12.37 18.60 9.91
N ASN A 214 11.12 18.35 9.51
CA ASN A 214 10.73 18.46 8.10
C ASN A 214 10.87 19.91 7.61
N MET A 215 10.55 20.90 8.43
CA MET A 215 10.76 22.32 8.08
C MET A 215 12.24 22.68 7.96
N VAL A 216 13.09 22.23 8.88
CA VAL A 216 14.55 22.41 8.81
C VAL A 216 15.11 21.86 7.50
N GLU A 217 14.68 20.65 7.08
CA GLU A 217 15.10 20.06 5.80
C GLU A 217 14.56 20.81 4.59
N ILE A 218 13.31 21.27 4.61
CA ILE A 218 12.67 21.92 3.47
C ILE A 218 13.23 23.32 3.22
N TYR A 219 13.47 24.07 4.29
CA TYR A 219 13.90 25.47 4.21
C TYR A 219 15.41 25.63 4.33
N GLU A 220 16.15 24.53 4.59
CA GLU A 220 17.60 24.55 4.83
C GLU A 220 17.98 25.58 5.90
N GLU A 221 17.20 25.61 6.98
CA GLU A 221 17.25 26.64 8.01
C GLU A 221 17.38 26.01 9.40
N ASP A 222 18.36 26.45 10.19
CA ASP A 222 18.63 25.98 11.55
C ASP A 222 18.47 27.08 12.61
N ASN A 223 18.16 28.32 12.20
CA ASN A 223 17.85 29.41 13.11
C ASN A 223 16.39 29.34 13.61
N ILE A 224 16.23 29.17 14.92
CA ILE A 224 14.91 29.03 15.55
C ILE A 224 13.99 30.24 15.33
N THR A 225 14.53 31.47 15.24
CA THR A 225 13.75 32.68 14.98
C THR A 225 13.19 32.66 13.57
N TYR A 226 14.02 32.33 12.57
CA TYR A 226 13.56 32.22 11.19
C TYR A 226 12.57 31.06 11.01
N LEU A 227 12.76 29.94 11.72
CA LEU A 227 11.79 28.84 11.72
C LEU A 227 10.44 29.25 12.31
N LYS A 228 10.42 30.06 13.38
CA LYS A 228 9.16 30.64 13.92
C LYS A 228 8.44 31.49 12.88
N ASP A 229 9.17 32.32 12.14
CA ASP A 229 8.59 33.12 11.06
C ASP A 229 7.98 32.23 9.97
N ARG A 230 8.70 31.16 9.57
CA ARG A 230 8.17 30.17 8.60
C ARG A 230 6.93 29.44 9.11
N VAL A 231 6.85 29.11 10.40
CA VAL A 231 5.66 28.49 10.99
C VAL A 231 4.47 29.45 10.88
N ASN A 232 4.65 30.72 11.23
CA ASN A 232 3.61 31.73 11.12
C ASN A 232 3.14 31.96 9.68
N GLU A 233 4.06 32.00 8.72
CA GLU A 233 3.74 32.07 7.29
C GLU A 233 2.88 30.88 6.84
N LEU A 234 3.25 29.65 7.24
CA LEU A 234 2.50 28.45 6.89
C LEU A 234 1.13 28.38 7.58
N ILE A 235 1.01 28.81 8.84
CA ILE A 235 -0.28 28.94 9.54
C ILE A 235 -1.20 29.88 8.74
N ASN A 236 -0.71 31.04 8.33
CA ASN A 236 -1.47 31.98 7.51
C ASN A 236 -1.82 31.38 6.13
N TYR A 237 -0.88 30.68 5.51
CA TYR A 237 -1.11 29.97 4.25
C TYR A 237 -2.29 29.01 4.38
N PHE A 238 -2.28 28.10 5.36
CA PHE A 238 -3.33 27.09 5.53
C PHE A 238 -4.67 27.67 5.98
N LYS A 239 -4.70 28.79 6.71
CA LYS A 239 -5.93 29.51 7.07
C LYS A 239 -6.62 30.17 5.87
N THR A 240 -5.85 30.56 4.85
CA THR A 240 -6.36 31.36 3.73
C THR A 240 -6.58 30.56 2.44
N GLN A 241 -6.02 29.36 2.32
CA GLN A 241 -6.23 28.51 1.15
C GLN A 241 -7.63 27.90 1.13
N TYR A 242 -8.35 28.06 0.01
CA TYR A 242 -9.62 27.38 -0.20
C TYR A 242 -9.41 25.88 -0.54
N PRO A 243 -10.36 25.00 -0.19
CA PRO A 243 -10.28 23.57 -0.52
C PRO A 243 -10.14 23.32 -2.03
N GLY A 244 -9.16 22.50 -2.41
CA GLY A 244 -8.90 22.15 -3.82
C GLY A 244 -7.94 23.10 -4.55
N LYS A 245 -7.43 24.16 -3.91
CA LYS A 245 -6.31 24.92 -4.46
C LYS A 245 -5.04 24.05 -4.49
N LYS A 246 -4.32 24.08 -5.60
CA LYS A 246 -3.02 23.40 -5.73
C LYS A 246 -2.00 24.05 -4.81
N ASP A 247 -1.37 23.23 -3.98
CA ASP A 247 -0.33 23.69 -3.06
C ASP A 247 0.96 24.08 -3.79
N ILE A 248 1.71 25.02 -3.21
CA ILE A 248 3.06 25.36 -3.68
C ILE A 248 4.06 24.23 -3.37
N PRO A 249 5.17 24.08 -4.13
CA PRO A 249 6.02 22.88 -4.07
C PRO A 249 6.54 22.51 -2.69
N HIS A 250 6.98 23.47 -1.87
CA HIS A 250 7.46 23.17 -0.52
C HIS A 250 6.33 22.75 0.42
N VAL A 251 5.09 23.22 0.22
CA VAL A 251 3.91 22.77 0.97
C VAL A 251 3.53 21.34 0.56
N GLN A 252 3.59 21.02 -0.74
CA GLN A 252 3.38 19.63 -1.21
C GLN A 252 4.43 18.69 -0.59
N LYS A 253 5.70 19.11 -0.58
CA LYS A 253 6.79 18.36 0.06
C LYS A 253 6.51 18.17 1.56
N LEU A 254 6.13 19.23 2.28
CA LEU A 254 5.83 19.16 3.72
C LEU A 254 4.67 18.20 4.02
N LYS A 255 3.60 18.26 3.22
CA LYS A 255 2.47 17.33 3.31
C LYS A 255 2.90 15.88 3.03
N GLY A 256 3.67 15.65 1.97
CA GLY A 256 4.23 14.34 1.67
C GLY A 256 5.07 13.80 2.82
N MET A 257 5.90 14.64 3.44
CA MET A 257 6.70 14.27 4.62
C MET A 257 5.86 13.90 5.86
N GLN A 258 4.58 14.31 5.93
CA GLN A 258 3.67 13.78 6.95
C GLN A 258 3.22 12.35 6.64
N ARG A 259 2.98 12.01 5.37
CA ARG A 259 2.69 10.62 4.95
C ARG A 259 3.89 9.70 5.18
N GLU A 260 5.09 10.22 4.91
CA GLU A 260 6.35 9.53 5.21
C GLU A 260 6.49 9.23 6.71
N TRP A 261 6.11 10.18 7.55
CA TRP A 261 6.09 10.01 8.99
C TRP A 261 5.08 8.95 9.46
N GLU A 262 3.87 8.91 8.89
CA GLU A 262 2.84 7.91 9.22
C GLU A 262 3.36 6.48 9.04
N VAL A 263 4.06 6.20 7.93
CA VAL A 263 4.60 4.85 7.67
C VAL A 263 5.87 4.57 8.45
N GLU A 264 6.68 5.59 8.74
CA GLU A 264 7.83 5.44 9.64
C GLU A 264 7.36 4.99 11.03
N ILE A 265 6.25 5.55 11.54
CA ILE A 265 5.62 5.07 12.79
C ILE A 265 5.14 3.63 12.65
N LEU A 266 4.43 3.30 11.57
CA LEU A 266 3.93 1.94 11.33
C LEU A 266 5.08 0.91 11.34
N TRP A 267 6.15 1.16 10.59
CA TRP A 267 7.26 0.21 10.51
C TRP A 267 8.09 0.18 11.79
N ARG A 268 8.17 1.30 12.51
CA ARG A 268 8.79 1.34 13.84
C ARG A 268 8.04 0.49 14.85
N PHE A 269 6.71 0.38 14.76
CA PHE A 269 5.93 -0.56 15.58
C PHE A 269 6.36 -2.02 15.37
N TYR A 270 6.84 -2.38 14.18
CA TYR A 270 7.42 -3.68 13.88
C TYR A 270 8.93 -3.79 14.20
N GLY A 271 9.54 -2.75 14.75
CA GLY A 271 10.95 -2.72 15.13
C GLY A 271 11.91 -2.21 14.06
N PHE A 272 11.40 -1.73 12.92
CA PHE A 272 12.24 -1.17 11.85
C PHE A 272 12.62 0.29 12.13
N ASN A 273 13.75 0.72 11.60
CA ASN A 273 14.19 2.11 11.69
C ASN A 273 13.80 2.88 10.43
N THR A 274 13.93 4.21 10.48
CA THR A 274 13.66 5.07 9.31
C THR A 274 14.59 4.76 8.13
N GLU A 275 15.74 4.13 8.37
CA GLU A 275 16.68 3.69 7.33
C GLU A 275 16.18 2.48 6.53
N ASP A 276 15.25 1.70 7.08
CA ASP A 276 14.62 0.56 6.40
C ASP A 276 13.49 1.02 5.46
N VAL A 277 13.15 2.31 5.48
CA VAL A 277 12.07 2.90 4.70
C VAL A 277 12.63 3.91 3.69
N SER A 278 12.31 3.72 2.41
CA SER A 278 12.73 4.57 1.30
C SER A 278 11.53 5.32 0.73
N HIS A 279 11.58 6.65 0.79
CA HIS A 279 10.56 7.52 0.19
C HIS A 279 11.13 8.10 -1.11
N LEU A 280 10.72 7.56 -2.25
CA LEU A 280 11.34 7.89 -3.54
C LEU A 280 10.83 9.20 -4.13
N ARG A 281 9.61 9.63 -3.77
CA ARG A 281 8.99 10.86 -4.27
C ARG A 281 9.08 10.99 -5.80
N LEU A 282 8.76 9.91 -6.52
CA LEU A 282 8.80 9.86 -7.97
C LEU A 282 7.90 10.94 -8.59
N GLY A 283 8.21 11.35 -9.82
CA GLY A 283 7.66 12.55 -10.43
C GLY A 283 6.33 12.38 -11.14
N PHE A 284 5.76 11.18 -11.17
CA PHE A 284 4.38 10.96 -11.61
C PHE A 284 3.41 11.10 -10.44
N TYR A 285 2.10 11.22 -10.72
CA TYR A 285 1.05 11.36 -9.68
C TYR A 285 1.14 12.60 -8.76
N GLN A 286 1.49 13.74 -9.32
CA GLN A 286 1.63 15.01 -8.57
C GLN A 286 0.31 15.77 -8.33
N GLY A 287 -0.83 15.08 -8.24
CA GLY A 287 -2.14 15.73 -8.03
C GLY A 287 -2.62 16.63 -9.18
N ASN A 288 -2.05 16.47 -10.38
CA ASN A 288 -2.53 17.14 -11.58
C ASN A 288 -3.70 16.38 -12.20
N ILE A 289 -4.61 17.10 -12.87
CA ILE A 289 -5.72 16.50 -13.66
C ILE A 289 -5.17 15.54 -14.72
N PHE A 290 -4.00 15.87 -15.28
CA PHE A 290 -3.22 15.00 -16.15
C PHE A 290 -1.91 14.67 -15.47
N THR A 291 -1.70 13.40 -15.18
CA THR A 291 -0.44 12.89 -14.64
C THR A 291 0.59 12.82 -15.76
N GLU A 292 1.80 13.29 -15.46
CA GLU A 292 2.91 13.14 -16.39
C GLU A 292 3.23 11.65 -16.57
N SER A 293 3.58 11.26 -17.80
CA SER A 293 4.06 9.90 -18.03
C SER A 293 5.39 9.68 -17.30
N PRO A 294 5.66 8.47 -16.79
CA PRO A 294 6.94 8.17 -16.18
C PRO A 294 8.11 8.36 -17.14
N GLU A 295 9.21 8.91 -16.65
CA GLU A 295 10.46 9.08 -17.39
C GLU A 295 11.54 8.13 -16.86
N ILE A 296 12.43 7.66 -17.74
CA ILE A 296 13.50 6.73 -17.35
C ILE A 296 14.39 7.36 -16.28
N THR A 297 14.90 8.56 -16.51
CA THR A 297 15.84 9.24 -15.62
C THR A 297 15.21 9.64 -14.29
N ARG A 298 13.97 10.13 -14.32
CA ARG A 298 13.27 10.63 -13.15
C ARG A 298 12.68 9.52 -12.28
N ASP A 299 12.11 8.49 -12.90
CA ASP A 299 11.25 7.54 -12.19
C ASP A 299 11.81 6.12 -12.16
N VAL A 300 12.50 5.68 -13.22
CA VAL A 300 13.04 4.32 -13.31
C VAL A 300 14.40 4.21 -12.63
N ILE A 301 15.30 5.17 -12.84
CA ILE A 301 16.66 5.13 -12.29
C ILE A 301 16.67 5.11 -10.75
N PRO A 302 15.86 5.90 -10.01
CA PRO A 302 15.85 5.81 -8.54
C PRO A 302 15.44 4.43 -8.02
N VAL A 303 14.44 3.80 -8.65
CA VAL A 303 14.00 2.44 -8.30
C VAL A 303 15.10 1.42 -8.63
N TYR A 304 15.74 1.55 -9.79
CA TYR A 304 16.86 0.70 -10.19
C TYR A 304 18.03 0.77 -9.20
N GLU A 305 18.46 1.97 -8.83
CA GLU A 305 19.55 2.15 -7.86
C GLU A 305 19.17 1.64 -6.47
N LEU A 306 17.90 1.78 -6.04
CA LEU A 306 17.42 1.17 -4.80
C LEU A 306 17.50 -0.37 -4.85
N ILE A 307 17.01 -1.00 -5.93
CA ILE A 307 17.09 -2.45 -6.11
C ILE A 307 18.56 -2.92 -6.11
N LYS A 308 19.45 -2.18 -6.77
CA LYS A 308 20.89 -2.50 -6.81
C LYS A 308 21.57 -2.35 -5.46
N LYS A 309 21.17 -1.35 -4.66
CA LYS A 309 21.64 -1.15 -3.28
C LYS A 309 21.18 -2.28 -2.36
N ILE A 310 19.89 -2.61 -2.39
CA ILE A 310 19.27 -3.57 -1.49
C ILE A 310 19.57 -5.03 -1.89
N LYS A 311 19.68 -5.31 -3.19
CA LYS A 311 19.82 -6.66 -3.76
C LYS A 311 18.74 -7.63 -3.25
N PRO A 312 17.44 -7.29 -3.41
CA PRO A 312 16.37 -8.11 -2.88
C PRO A 312 16.31 -9.48 -3.57
N THR A 313 16.01 -10.51 -2.79
CA THR A 313 15.64 -11.84 -3.30
C THR A 313 14.15 -11.94 -3.59
N ILE A 314 13.34 -11.09 -2.94
CA ILE A 314 11.91 -10.95 -3.16
C ILE A 314 11.57 -9.47 -3.31
N ILE A 315 10.82 -9.13 -4.36
CA ILE A 315 10.18 -7.82 -4.53
C ILE A 315 8.68 -8.05 -4.47
N THR A 316 7.98 -7.35 -3.57
CA THR A 316 6.52 -7.38 -3.52
C THR A 316 5.98 -6.11 -4.17
N VAL A 317 4.77 -6.21 -4.72
CA VAL A 317 4.08 -5.09 -5.38
C VAL A 317 2.71 -4.95 -4.74
N ALA A 318 2.49 -3.85 -4.02
CA ALA A 318 1.15 -3.43 -3.63
C ALA A 318 0.47 -2.81 -4.87
N LEU A 319 -0.82 -3.08 -5.04
CA LEU A 319 -1.62 -2.46 -6.09
C LEU A 319 -2.51 -1.39 -5.46
N ASP A 320 -2.60 -0.23 -6.11
CA ASP A 320 -3.64 0.75 -5.77
C ASP A 320 -5.02 0.11 -6.03
N PRO A 321 -5.88 -0.03 -4.99
CA PRO A 321 -7.19 -0.66 -5.11
C PRO A 321 -8.14 0.06 -6.07
N GLU A 322 -7.92 1.34 -6.39
CA GLU A 322 -8.78 2.05 -7.33
C GLU A 322 -8.56 1.61 -8.78
N GLY A 323 -7.36 1.10 -9.11
CA GLY A 323 -6.99 0.69 -10.48
C GLY A 323 -7.26 1.76 -11.54
N SER A 324 -7.35 3.02 -11.11
CA SER A 324 -7.97 4.14 -11.84
C SER A 324 -6.93 5.09 -12.42
N GLY A 325 -5.67 5.01 -12.01
CA GLY A 325 -4.60 5.78 -12.62
C GLY A 325 -3.29 5.01 -12.81
N PRO A 326 -2.26 5.69 -13.33
CA PRO A 326 -1.04 5.08 -13.89
C PRO A 326 -0.04 4.45 -12.89
N ASP A 327 -0.42 4.20 -11.64
CA ASP A 327 0.48 3.77 -10.54
C ASP A 327 0.94 2.30 -10.61
#